data_AF-A0A6A5BTK6-F1
#
_entry.id   AF-A0A6A5BTK6-F1
#
_cell.length_a   1.000
_cell.length_b   1.000
_cell.length_c   1.000
_cell.angle_alpha   90.00
_cell.angle_beta   90.00
_cell.angle_gamma   90.00
#
_symmetry.space_group_name_H-M   'P 1'
#
loop_
_entity.id
_entity.type
_entity.pdbx_description
1 polymer ?
#
loop_
_entity_poly.entity_id
_entity_poly.type
_entity_poly.pdbx_seq_one_letter_code
_entity_poly.pdbx_strand_id
1 'polypeptide(L)'
;MIDFAIEYGYSPPPSEELVLVFLTNMFLDTPSGYNCRAALFAIKNMCKLFGFRDLTEHYQVTDLIKGMCNLSPVAQRRNRSPWSIEFIERWIQSGLRFVDYRNYVLYTTIMIIDLRTMFRGSELGGIMKEDIDFVTCLVIGMRILVRHIKNRKEGRTACVETTGNSLCPLRWINKLMSVRPSGPYLFAGIVFGWRQQIYHIF
;
A
#
# COMPACT_ATOMS: atom_id res chain seq x y z
N MET A 1 4.19 -14.58 6.70
CA MET A 1 4.97 -14.73 7.95
C MET A 1 4.38 -15.78 8.87
N ILE A 2 3.06 -15.83 9.08
CA ILE A 2 2.43 -16.86 9.92
C ILE A 2 2.67 -18.26 9.34
N ASP A 3 2.44 -18.45 8.03
CA ASP A 3 2.72 -19.73 7.36
C ASP A 3 4.21 -20.10 7.44
N PHE A 4 5.11 -19.12 7.28
CA PHE A 4 6.55 -19.30 7.47
C PHE A 4 6.89 -19.70 8.91
N ALA A 5 6.24 -19.11 9.91
CA ALA A 5 6.45 -19.48 11.31
C ALA A 5 6.03 -20.94 11.55
N ILE A 6 4.88 -21.35 11.01
CA ILE A 6 4.36 -22.72 11.10
C ILE A 6 5.31 -23.71 10.41
N GLU A 7 5.76 -23.40 9.20
CA GLU A 7 6.67 -24.21 8.39
C GLU A 7 8.01 -24.46 9.11
N TYR A 8 8.53 -23.44 9.81
CA TYR A 8 9.79 -23.52 10.54
C TYR A 8 9.63 -23.81 12.04
N GLY A 9 8.43 -24.19 12.50
CA GLY A 9 8.19 -24.62 13.88
C GLY A 9 8.20 -23.51 14.93
N TYR A 10 8.08 -22.24 14.52
CA TYR A 10 7.97 -21.09 15.41
C TYR A 10 6.52 -20.89 15.86
N SER A 11 6.32 -20.66 17.16
CA SER A 11 5.02 -20.31 17.75
C SER A 11 4.88 -18.79 17.94
N PRO A 12 3.66 -18.22 17.84
CA PRO A 12 3.42 -16.83 18.23
C PRO A 12 3.68 -16.62 19.73
N PRO A 13 4.16 -15.43 20.18
CA PRO A 13 4.44 -14.23 19.39
C PRO A 13 5.75 -14.32 18.59
N PRO A 14 5.93 -13.49 17.53
CA PRO A 14 7.17 -13.49 16.76
C PRO A 14 8.35 -13.16 17.67
N SER A 15 9.39 -14.02 17.66
CA SER A 15 10.66 -13.76 18.33
C SER A 15 11.58 -12.92 17.43
N GLU A 16 12.62 -12.30 18.01
CA GLU A 16 13.63 -11.60 17.21
C GLU A 16 14.27 -12.53 16.18
N GLU A 17 14.57 -13.76 16.58
CA GLU A 17 15.12 -14.79 15.72
C GLU A 17 14.22 -15.08 14.50
N LEU A 18 12.91 -15.27 14.72
CA LEU A 18 11.94 -15.48 13.64
C LEU A 18 11.94 -14.29 12.67
N VAL A 19 12.02 -13.06 13.18
CA VAL A 19 12.07 -11.84 12.37
C VAL A 19 13.34 -11.82 11.50
N LEU A 20 14.49 -12.11 12.09
CA LEU A 20 15.77 -12.14 11.38
C LEU A 20 15.78 -13.22 10.28
N VAL A 21 15.33 -14.43 10.60
CA VAL A 21 15.26 -15.56 9.66
C VAL A 21 14.27 -15.27 8.53
N PHE A 22 13.10 -14.73 8.84
CA PHE A 22 12.11 -14.36 7.84
C PHE A 22 12.62 -13.29 6.87
N LEU A 23 13.22 -12.21 7.39
CA LEU A 23 13.78 -11.13 6.56
C LEU A 23 14.95 -11.62 5.71
N THR A 24 15.78 -12.50 6.26
CA THR A 24 16.92 -13.08 5.55
C THR A 24 16.46 -13.93 4.37
N ASN A 25 15.52 -14.86 4.59
CA ASN A 25 14.98 -15.69 3.51
C ASN A 25 14.30 -14.84 2.44
N MET A 26 13.48 -13.86 2.83
CA MET A 26 12.84 -12.94 1.88
C MET A 26 13.86 -12.18 1.02
N PHE A 27 14.99 -11.76 1.61
CA PHE A 27 16.05 -11.09 0.87
C PHE A 27 16.80 -12.04 -0.07
N LEU A 28 17.05 -13.28 0.34
CA LEU A 28 17.70 -14.29 -0.50
C LEU A 28 16.83 -14.64 -1.71
N ASP A 29 15.52 -14.78 -1.52
CA ASP A 29 14.57 -15.08 -2.59
C ASP A 29 14.38 -13.90 -3.54
N THR A 30 14.30 -12.69 -2.99
CA THR A 30 14.11 -11.45 -3.77
C THR A 30 14.99 -10.33 -3.19
N PRO A 31 16.23 -10.15 -3.71
CA PRO A 31 17.21 -9.21 -3.17
C PRO A 31 16.78 -7.74 -3.24
N SER A 32 15.95 -7.33 -2.29
CA SER A 32 15.35 -6.00 -2.21
C SER A 32 15.23 -5.55 -0.77
N GLY A 33 16.12 -4.66 -0.36
CA GLY A 33 16.07 -3.98 0.93
C GLY A 33 14.83 -3.07 1.08
N TYR A 34 14.14 -2.74 -0.03
CA TYR A 34 12.82 -2.10 0.03
C TYR A 34 11.74 -3.08 0.51
N ASN A 35 11.71 -4.29 -0.04
CA ASN A 35 10.76 -5.34 0.37
C ASN A 35 11.02 -5.77 1.82
N CYS A 36 12.28 -5.88 2.22
CA CYS A 36 12.64 -6.22 3.60
C CYS A 36 12.23 -5.12 4.59
N ARG A 37 12.37 -3.83 4.22
CA ARG A 37 11.85 -2.71 5.02
C ARG A 37 10.33 -2.72 5.14
N ALA A 38 9.65 -3.06 4.04
CA ALA A 38 8.20 -3.25 4.06
C ALA A 38 7.85 -4.36 5.05
N ALA A 39 8.44 -5.55 4.90
CA ALA A 39 8.23 -6.69 5.78
C ALA A 39 8.48 -6.35 7.26
N LEU A 40 9.55 -5.62 7.59
CA LEU A 40 9.81 -5.18 8.96
C LEU A 40 8.69 -4.27 9.50
N PHE A 41 8.20 -3.33 8.68
CA PHE A 41 7.07 -2.49 9.06
C PHE A 41 5.77 -3.30 9.26
N ALA A 42 5.57 -4.39 8.51
CA ALA A 42 4.49 -5.36 8.74
C ALA A 42 4.52 -5.91 10.16
N ILE A 43 5.70 -6.39 10.55
CA ILE A 43 5.97 -7.08 11.80
C ILE A 43 5.70 -6.12 12.96
N LYS A 44 6.14 -4.87 12.86
CA LYS A 44 5.84 -3.81 13.84
C LYS A 44 4.34 -3.66 14.07
N ASN A 45 3.55 -3.59 12.99
CA ASN A 45 2.11 -3.41 13.08
C ASN A 45 1.39 -4.66 13.60
N MET A 46 1.82 -5.85 13.19
CA MET A 46 1.32 -7.11 13.76
C MET A 46 1.56 -7.13 15.27
N CYS A 47 2.79 -6.87 15.72
CA CYS A 47 3.10 -6.80 17.15
C CYS A 47 2.19 -5.80 17.87
N LYS A 48 1.98 -4.61 17.29
CA LYS A 48 1.08 -3.59 17.85
C LYS A 48 -0.38 -4.04 17.94
N LEU A 49 -0.90 -4.69 16.88
CA LEU A 49 -2.30 -5.14 16.82
C LEU A 49 -2.60 -6.25 17.83
N PHE A 50 -1.65 -7.14 18.07
CA PHE A 50 -1.81 -8.27 18.99
C PHE A 50 -1.23 -8.00 20.39
N GLY A 51 -0.74 -6.78 20.65
CA GLY A 51 -0.18 -6.40 21.95
C GLY A 51 1.18 -7.05 22.26
N PHE A 52 1.91 -7.50 21.24
CA PHE A 52 3.25 -8.05 21.39
C PHE A 52 4.31 -6.96 21.47
N ARG A 53 5.45 -7.31 22.06
CA ARG A 53 6.62 -6.43 22.14
C ARG A 53 7.07 -6.02 20.73
N ASP A 54 7.37 -4.74 20.56
CA ASP A 54 7.99 -4.24 19.34
C ASP A 54 9.45 -4.71 19.26
N LEU A 55 9.75 -5.51 18.23
CA LEU A 55 11.09 -6.04 17.96
C LEU A 55 11.79 -5.28 16.83
N THR A 56 11.12 -4.29 16.23
CA THR A 56 11.60 -3.64 15.00
C THR A 56 12.66 -2.58 15.23
N GLU A 57 12.81 -2.15 16.48
CA GLU A 57 13.86 -1.24 16.94
C GLU A 57 15.03 -1.99 17.58
N HIS A 58 15.01 -3.33 17.55
CA HIS A 58 16.13 -4.12 18.04
C HIS A 58 17.35 -3.94 17.13
N TYR A 59 18.52 -3.87 17.74
CA TYR A 59 19.74 -3.45 17.03
C TYR A 59 20.10 -4.42 15.90
N GLN A 60 19.96 -5.74 16.11
CA GLN A 60 20.28 -6.76 15.10
C GLN A 60 19.35 -6.66 13.90
N VAL A 61 18.06 -6.46 14.13
CA VAL A 61 17.05 -6.29 13.07
C VAL A 61 17.30 -5.01 12.27
N THR A 62 17.66 -3.93 12.96
CA THR A 62 17.98 -2.65 12.34
C THR A 62 19.23 -2.74 11.46
N ASP A 63 20.29 -3.38 11.95
CA ASP A 63 21.53 -3.54 11.20
C ASP A 63 21.41 -4.54 10.05
N LEU A 64 20.61 -5.59 10.21
CA LEU A 64 20.25 -6.51 9.11
C LEU A 64 19.59 -5.75 7.96
N ILE A 65 18.61 -4.89 8.25
CA ILE A 65 17.95 -4.07 7.24
C ILE A 65 18.92 -3.10 6.55
N LYS A 66 19.82 -2.46 7.31
CA LYS A 66 20.86 -1.59 6.70
C LYS A 66 21.77 -2.41 5.78
N GLY A 67 22.21 -3.59 6.22
CA GLY A 67 23.02 -4.52 5.44
C GLY A 67 22.33 -4.93 4.14
N MET A 68 21.08 -5.37 4.21
CA MET A 68 20.25 -5.70 3.04
C MET A 68 20.09 -4.52 2.09
N CYS A 69 19.91 -3.30 2.60
CA CYS A 69 19.82 -2.10 1.77
C CYS A 69 21.13 -1.80 1.04
N ASN A 70 22.29 -2.04 1.67
CA ASN A 70 23.61 -1.86 1.07
C ASN A 70 23.92 -2.94 0.03
N LEU A 71 23.51 -4.18 0.29
CA LEU A 71 23.70 -5.33 -0.59
C LEU A 71 22.66 -5.42 -1.72
N SER A 72 21.59 -4.63 -1.62
CA SER A 72 20.58 -4.58 -2.68
C SER A 72 21.21 -4.09 -3.97
N PRO A 73 21.01 -4.79 -5.11
CA PRO A 73 21.55 -4.34 -6.39
C PRO A 73 21.12 -2.89 -6.66
N VAL A 74 22.12 -2.01 -6.77
CA VAL A 74 21.91 -0.59 -7.07
C VAL A 74 21.33 -0.53 -8.49
N ALA A 75 20.09 -0.03 -8.57
CA ALA A 75 19.28 0.11 -9.77
C ALA A 75 18.45 -1.11 -10.21
N GLN A 76 17.51 -1.54 -9.37
CA GLN A 76 16.14 -1.55 -9.92
C GLN A 76 15.71 -0.11 -10.07
N ARG A 77 15.91 0.43 -11.28
CA ARG A 77 15.21 1.65 -11.71
C ARG A 77 13.77 1.53 -11.25
N ARG A 78 13.26 2.63 -10.72
CA ARG A 78 11.92 2.85 -10.15
C ARG A 78 10.79 2.54 -11.15
N ASN A 79 10.76 1.37 -11.75
CA ASN A 79 9.64 0.85 -12.51
C ASN A 79 8.64 0.40 -11.48
N ARG A 80 7.78 1.34 -11.12
CA ARG A 80 6.62 1.04 -10.32
C ARG A 80 5.77 0.10 -11.16
N SER A 81 5.61 -1.14 -10.72
CA SER A 81 4.66 -2.05 -11.35
C SER A 81 3.26 -1.71 -10.85
N PRO A 82 2.23 -1.69 -11.72
CA PRO A 82 0.86 -1.62 -11.24
C PRO A 82 0.57 -2.80 -10.31
N TRP A 83 -0.41 -2.65 -9.44
CA TRP A 83 -0.97 -3.79 -8.71
C TRP A 83 -1.49 -4.83 -9.72
N SER A 84 -1.32 -6.13 -9.47
CA SER A 84 -1.98 -7.12 -10.32
C SER A 84 -3.49 -7.03 -10.10
N ILE A 85 -4.26 -7.13 -11.18
CA ILE A 85 -5.73 -7.12 -11.13
C ILE A 85 -6.23 -8.20 -10.17
N GLU A 86 -5.65 -9.40 -10.28
CA GLU A 86 -5.97 -10.55 -9.43
C GLU A 86 -5.76 -10.25 -7.93
N PHE A 87 -4.69 -9.53 -7.56
CA PHE A 87 -4.45 -9.14 -6.17
C PHE A 87 -5.56 -8.23 -5.64
N ILE A 88 -5.96 -7.22 -6.43
CA ILE A 88 -7.03 -6.30 -6.01
C ILE A 88 -8.37 -7.04 -5.91
N GLU A 89 -8.66 -7.97 -6.81
CA GLU A 89 -9.88 -8.77 -6.76
C GLU A 89 -9.93 -9.66 -5.51
N ARG A 90 -8.83 -10.36 -5.19
CA ARG A 90 -8.70 -11.13 -3.94
C ARG A 90 -8.85 -10.25 -2.71
N TRP A 91 -8.26 -9.05 -2.71
CA TRP A 91 -8.44 -8.05 -1.65
C TRP A 91 -9.91 -7.62 -1.51
N ILE A 92 -10.60 -7.36 -2.62
CA ILE A 92 -12.00 -6.95 -2.57
C ILE A 92 -12.84 -8.09 -1.97
N GLN A 93 -12.58 -9.33 -2.36
CA GLN A 93 -13.25 -10.52 -1.85
C GLN A 93 -12.97 -10.76 -0.35
N SER A 94 -11.75 -10.50 0.12
CA SER A 94 -11.40 -10.62 1.55
C SER A 94 -12.03 -9.52 2.42
N GLY A 95 -12.57 -8.46 1.79
CA GLY A 95 -13.19 -7.28 2.38
C GLY A 95 -14.20 -7.52 3.52
N LEU A 96 -14.81 -8.71 3.58
CA LEU A 96 -15.76 -9.11 4.63
C LEU A 96 -15.11 -9.35 5.99
N ARG A 97 -13.77 -9.42 6.09
CA ARG A 97 -13.03 -9.78 7.32
C ARG A 97 -12.38 -8.58 8.03
N PHE A 98 -12.55 -7.36 7.54
CA PHE A 98 -11.87 -6.19 8.11
C PHE A 98 -12.62 -5.61 9.30
N VAL A 99 -11.92 -5.49 10.43
CA VAL A 99 -12.39 -4.78 11.63
C VAL A 99 -12.53 -3.27 11.37
N ASP A 100 -11.74 -2.71 10.44
CA ASP A 100 -11.80 -1.30 10.04
C ASP A 100 -12.21 -1.12 8.57
N TYR A 101 -13.52 -1.01 8.35
CA TYR A 101 -14.11 -0.77 7.03
C TYR A 101 -13.63 0.53 6.38
N ARG A 102 -13.31 1.58 7.16
CA ARG A 102 -12.89 2.87 6.60
C ARG A 102 -11.52 2.76 5.96
N ASN A 103 -10.58 2.09 6.63
CA ASN A 103 -9.26 1.83 6.09
C ASN A 103 -9.30 0.84 4.91
N TYR A 104 -10.15 -0.19 4.96
CA TYR A 104 -10.39 -1.05 3.81
C TYR A 104 -10.82 -0.26 2.57
N VAL A 105 -11.84 0.61 2.69
CA VAL A 105 -12.31 1.45 1.58
C VAL A 105 -11.21 2.38 1.09
N LEU A 106 -10.45 3.01 2.00
CA LEU A 106 -9.31 3.86 1.65
C LEU A 106 -8.28 3.11 0.80
N TYR A 107 -7.75 2.00 1.31
CA TYR A 107 -6.72 1.23 0.62
C TYR A 107 -7.19 0.65 -0.72
N THR A 108 -8.43 0.16 -0.78
CA THR A 108 -9.03 -0.34 -2.02
C THR A 108 -9.08 0.75 -3.08
N THR A 109 -9.54 1.94 -2.70
CA THR A 109 -9.64 3.09 -3.60
C THR A 109 -8.27 3.50 -4.10
N ILE A 110 -7.26 3.55 -3.23
CA ILE A 110 -5.89 3.90 -3.58
C ILE A 110 -5.32 2.90 -4.59
N MET A 111 -5.46 1.59 -4.37
CA MET A 111 -4.97 0.58 -5.31
C MET A 111 -5.60 0.71 -6.70
N ILE A 112 -6.91 0.94 -6.74
CA ILE A 112 -7.68 1.06 -7.98
C ILE A 112 -7.30 2.30 -8.77
N ILE A 113 -7.07 3.42 -8.09
CA ILE A 113 -6.59 4.65 -8.73
C ILE A 113 -5.15 4.48 -9.18
N ASP A 114 -4.28 3.95 -8.33
CA ASP A 114 -2.86 3.73 -8.65
C ASP A 114 -2.67 2.76 -9.82
N LEU A 115 -3.50 1.72 -9.93
CA LEU A 115 -3.53 0.79 -11.08
C LEU A 115 -3.75 1.54 -12.42
N ARG A 116 -4.56 2.60 -12.42
CA ARG A 116 -4.98 3.30 -13.65
C ARG A 116 -4.17 4.56 -13.93
N THR A 117 -3.62 5.20 -12.90
CA THR A 117 -2.94 6.50 -13.03
C THR A 117 -1.43 6.41 -12.79
N MET A 118 -0.98 5.38 -12.07
CA MET A 118 0.41 5.23 -11.63
C MET A 118 0.93 6.42 -10.80
N PHE A 119 0.04 7.13 -10.08
CA PHE A 119 0.39 8.27 -9.22
C PHE A 119 1.17 7.86 -7.97
N ARG A 120 2.32 8.48 -7.73
CA ARG A 120 3.18 8.26 -6.55
C ARG A 120 2.43 8.53 -5.26
N GLY A 121 2.88 7.96 -4.15
CA GLY A 121 2.28 8.23 -2.83
C GLY A 121 2.20 9.73 -2.48
N SER A 122 3.21 10.52 -2.88
CA SER A 122 3.19 11.97 -2.73
C SER A 122 2.18 12.69 -3.63
N GLU A 123 1.87 12.13 -4.80
CA GLU A 123 0.85 12.65 -5.71
C GLU A 123 -0.55 12.29 -5.18
N LEU A 124 -0.75 11.02 -4.78
CA LEU A 124 -2.00 10.54 -4.20
C LEU A 124 -2.36 11.30 -2.91
N GLY A 125 -1.41 11.49 -2.00
CA GLY A 125 -1.65 12.25 -0.76
C GLY A 125 -1.99 13.72 -0.99
N GLY A 126 -1.67 14.28 -2.18
CA GLY A 126 -1.97 15.66 -2.55
C GLY A 126 -3.31 15.85 -3.27
N ILE A 127 -4.03 14.77 -3.62
CA ILE A 127 -5.32 14.88 -4.33
C ILE A 127 -6.37 15.45 -3.39
N MET A 128 -6.99 16.56 -3.79
CA MET A 128 -8.14 17.14 -3.11
C MET A 128 -9.47 16.60 -3.67
N LYS A 129 -10.57 16.79 -2.95
CA LYS A 129 -11.90 16.40 -3.43
C LYS A 129 -12.32 17.21 -4.66
N GLU A 130 -11.92 18.47 -4.71
CA GLU A 130 -12.16 19.41 -5.81
C GLU A 130 -11.35 19.09 -7.08
N ASP A 131 -10.35 18.21 -6.97
CA ASP A 131 -9.54 17.75 -8.10
C ASP A 131 -10.21 16.63 -8.92
N ILE A 132 -11.41 16.20 -8.51
CA ILE A 132 -12.18 15.13 -9.14
C ILE A 132 -13.33 15.74 -9.94
N ASP A 133 -13.20 15.70 -11.27
CA ASP A 133 -14.27 16.08 -12.18
C ASP A 133 -14.93 14.83 -12.77
N PHE A 134 -16.26 14.74 -12.70
CA PHE A 134 -17.00 13.70 -13.40
C PHE A 134 -17.24 14.11 -14.84
N VAL A 135 -16.75 13.30 -15.78
CA VAL A 135 -16.85 13.58 -17.22
C VAL A 135 -17.84 12.60 -17.83
N THR A 136 -18.88 13.14 -18.45
CA THR A 136 -19.90 12.36 -19.18
C THR A 136 -19.76 12.65 -20.67
N CYS A 137 -18.77 12.03 -21.32
CA CYS A 137 -18.61 12.11 -22.77
C CYS A 137 -18.46 10.69 -23.34
N LEU A 138 -19.45 10.20 -24.11
CA LEU A 138 -19.56 8.86 -24.72
C LEU A 138 -19.46 7.64 -23.76
N VAL A 139 -18.72 7.76 -22.66
CA VAL A 139 -18.55 6.83 -21.55
C VAL A 139 -18.62 7.65 -20.26
N ILE A 140 -19.24 7.09 -19.20
CA ILE A 140 -19.18 7.71 -17.87
C ILE A 140 -17.73 7.54 -17.38
N GLY A 141 -17.05 8.64 -17.09
CA GLY A 141 -15.66 8.65 -16.67
C GLY A 141 -15.41 9.66 -15.55
N MET A 142 -14.21 9.61 -15.00
CA MET A 142 -13.76 10.53 -13.97
C MET A 142 -12.39 11.05 -14.33
N ARG A 143 -12.21 12.36 -14.30
CA ARG A 143 -10.92 13.02 -14.48
C ARG A 143 -10.37 13.37 -13.11
N ILE A 144 -9.13 12.95 -12.85
CA ILE A 144 -8.40 13.27 -11.63
C ILE A 144 -7.27 14.22 -11.99
N LEU A 145 -7.29 15.42 -11.43
CA LEU A 145 -6.30 16.45 -11.67
C LEU A 145 -5.36 16.58 -10.46
N VAL A 146 -4.12 16.11 -10.57
CA VAL A 146 -3.12 16.34 -9.51
C VAL A 146 -2.47 17.70 -9.73
N ARG A 147 -3.01 18.75 -9.11
CA ARG A 147 -2.48 20.13 -9.25
C ARG A 147 -1.13 20.32 -8.53
N HIS A 148 -0.91 19.62 -7.41
CA HIS A 148 0.26 19.80 -6.56
C HIS A 148 1.23 18.62 -6.64
N ILE A 149 2.26 18.73 -7.48
CA ILE A 149 3.36 17.78 -7.54
C ILE A 149 4.63 18.50 -7.07
N LYS A 150 5.23 18.01 -5.97
CA LYS A 150 6.38 18.63 -5.29
C LYS A 150 7.59 18.95 -6.21
N ASN A 151 7.65 18.36 -7.42
CA ASN A 151 8.78 18.43 -8.35
C ASN A 151 8.40 18.76 -9.81
N ARG A 152 7.22 19.32 -10.12
CA ARG A 152 6.86 19.71 -11.51
C ARG A 152 6.21 21.11 -11.54
N LYS A 153 6.56 21.89 -12.56
CA LYS A 153 5.96 23.22 -12.83
C LYS A 153 4.48 23.14 -13.21
N GLU A 154 4.07 22.00 -13.77
CA GLU A 154 2.68 21.71 -14.15
C GLU A 154 2.18 20.47 -13.40
N GLY A 155 0.92 20.50 -13.01
CA GLY A 155 0.22 19.36 -12.43
C GLY A 155 0.10 18.19 -13.43
N ARG A 156 -0.39 17.04 -12.97
CA ARG A 156 -0.63 15.86 -13.83
C ARG A 156 -2.11 15.50 -13.82
N THR A 157 -2.71 15.44 -14.99
CA THR A 157 -4.08 14.97 -15.16
C THR A 157 -4.08 13.51 -15.57
N ALA A 158 -5.01 12.71 -15.02
CA ALA A 158 -5.31 11.38 -15.51
C ALA A 158 -6.82 11.23 -15.71
N CYS A 159 -7.22 10.72 -16.87
CA CYS A 159 -8.59 10.30 -17.13
C CYS A 159 -8.73 8.83 -16.72
N VAL A 160 -9.78 8.54 -15.97
CA VAL A 160 -10.06 7.22 -15.39
C VAL A 160 -11.47 6.82 -15.83
N GLU A 161 -11.56 5.85 -16.72
CA GLU A 161 -12.83 5.34 -17.23
C GLU A 161 -13.55 4.49 -16.17
N THR A 162 -14.87 4.55 -16.15
CA THR A 162 -15.66 3.64 -15.33
C THR A 162 -15.71 2.26 -15.96
N THR A 163 -15.73 1.24 -15.11
CA THR A 163 -15.89 -0.16 -15.51
C THR A 163 -17.11 -0.74 -14.80
N GLY A 164 -17.80 -1.69 -15.41
CA GLY A 164 -18.97 -2.36 -14.80
C GLY A 164 -18.63 -3.39 -13.71
N ASN A 165 -17.35 -3.55 -13.36
CA ASN A 165 -16.85 -4.61 -12.48
C ASN A 165 -16.54 -4.13 -11.05
N SER A 166 -16.08 -5.06 -10.22
CA SER A 166 -15.66 -4.81 -8.82
C SER A 166 -14.55 -3.75 -8.70
N LEU A 167 -13.75 -3.56 -9.75
CA LEU A 167 -12.63 -2.61 -9.81
C LEU A 167 -13.04 -1.20 -10.24
N CYS A 168 -14.34 -0.91 -10.35
CA CYS A 168 -14.85 0.37 -10.81
C CYS A 168 -14.34 1.55 -9.94
N PRO A 169 -13.52 2.46 -10.49
CA PRO A 169 -12.90 3.54 -9.73
C PRO A 169 -13.92 4.51 -9.14
N LEU A 170 -14.99 4.81 -9.89
CA LEU A 170 -16.09 5.68 -9.45
C LEU A 170 -16.80 5.11 -8.23
N ARG A 171 -17.08 3.79 -8.23
CA ARG A 171 -17.73 3.11 -7.10
C ARG A 171 -16.93 3.28 -5.81
N TRP A 172 -15.61 3.13 -5.88
CA TRP A 172 -14.74 3.19 -4.71
C TRP A 172 -14.49 4.60 -4.22
N ILE A 173 -14.38 5.59 -5.12
CA ILE A 173 -14.31 7.00 -4.72
C ILE A 173 -15.60 7.46 -4.04
N ASN A 174 -16.77 7.08 -4.57
CA ASN A 174 -18.04 7.42 -3.92
C ASN A 174 -18.15 6.77 -2.53
N LYS A 175 -17.73 5.50 -2.39
CA LYS A 175 -17.63 4.85 -1.08
C LYS A 175 -16.67 5.60 -0.15
N LEU A 176 -15.49 5.99 -0.62
CA LEU A 176 -14.50 6.72 0.18
C LEU A 176 -15.05 8.05 0.67
N MET A 177 -15.70 8.82 -0.21
CA MET A 177 -16.37 10.09 0.11
C MET A 177 -17.44 9.90 1.19
N SER A 178 -18.19 8.78 1.15
CA SER A 178 -19.21 8.48 2.16
C SER A 178 -18.63 8.14 3.55
N VAL A 179 -17.46 7.50 3.63
CA VAL A 179 -16.84 7.09 4.91
C VAL A 179 -15.84 8.11 5.46
N ARG A 180 -15.38 9.07 4.64
CA ARG A 180 -14.46 10.16 5.01
C ARG A 180 -14.96 11.53 4.49
N PRO A 181 -16.05 12.06 5.07
CA PRO A 181 -16.59 13.35 4.66
C PRO A 181 -15.70 14.55 5.05
N SER A 182 -14.91 14.45 6.12
CA SER A 182 -14.12 15.55 6.66
C SER A 182 -12.76 15.75 5.95
N GLY A 183 -12.39 17.02 5.72
CA GLY A 183 -11.09 17.41 5.19
C GLY A 183 -11.04 17.55 3.65
N PRO A 184 -10.15 18.43 3.13
CA PRO A 184 -10.08 18.73 1.70
C PRO A 184 -9.38 17.62 0.89
N TYR A 185 -8.46 16.88 1.51
CA TYR A 185 -7.69 15.82 0.85
C TYR A 185 -8.47 14.51 0.77
N LEU A 186 -8.54 13.94 -0.43
CA LEU A 186 -9.23 12.67 -0.69
C LEU A 186 -8.56 11.50 0.04
N PHE A 187 -7.23 11.53 0.11
CA PHE A 187 -6.43 10.48 0.72
C PHE A 187 -5.59 10.97 1.91
N ALA A 188 -6.16 11.86 2.73
CA ALA A 188 -5.51 12.35 3.95
C ALA A 188 -4.96 11.20 4.81
N GLY A 189 -3.71 11.30 5.26
CA GLY A 189 -3.08 10.26 6.09
C GLY A 189 -2.43 9.10 5.33
N ILE A 190 -2.35 9.15 3.99
CA ILE A 190 -1.38 8.31 3.25
C ILE A 190 0.03 8.75 3.68
N VAL A 191 0.67 7.92 4.48
CA VAL A 191 2.10 8.06 4.77
C VAL A 191 2.91 7.42 3.63
N PHE A 192 4.15 7.87 3.46
CA PHE A 192 5.17 7.11 2.72
C PHE A 192 5.05 5.60 3.06
N GLY A 193 4.91 4.77 2.03
CA GLY A 193 4.82 3.32 2.24
C GLY A 193 3.42 2.70 2.28
N TRP A 194 2.36 3.40 1.87
CA TRP A 194 1.00 2.83 1.82
C TRP A 194 0.88 1.51 1.06
N ARG A 195 1.66 1.29 -0.01
CA ARG A 195 1.68 0.00 -0.70
C ARG A 195 2.14 -1.12 0.25
N GLN A 196 3.07 -0.82 1.14
CA GLN A 196 3.60 -1.75 2.14
C GLN A 196 2.51 -2.08 3.16
N GLN A 197 1.78 -1.08 3.67
CA GLN A 197 0.63 -1.29 4.57
C GLN A 197 -0.43 -2.25 4.00
N ILE A 198 -0.67 -2.21 2.69
CA ILE A 198 -1.64 -3.08 2.01
C ILE A 198 -1.14 -4.52 1.88
N TYR A 199 0.15 -4.72 1.59
CA TYR A 199 0.76 -6.06 1.59
C TYR A 199 0.78 -6.70 2.98
N HIS A 200 0.57 -5.96 4.07
CA HIS A 200 0.60 -6.46 5.45
C HIS A 200 -0.75 -6.97 5.99
N ILE A 201 -1.80 -6.77 5.21
CA ILE A 201 -3.14 -7.25 5.52
C ILE A 201 -3.35 -8.68 5.04
N PHE A 202 -2.46 -9.17 4.16
CA PHE A 202 -2.26 -10.57 3.82
C PHE A 202 -1.00 -11.09 4.51
#